data_AF-A0A067RJH1-F1
#
_entry.id   AF-A0A067RJH1-F1
#
_cell.length_a   1.000
_cell.length_b   1.000
_cell.length_c   1.000
_cell.angle_alpha   90.00
_cell.angle_beta   90.00
_cell.angle_gamma   90.00
#
_symmetry.space_group_name_H-M   'P 1'
#
loop_
_entity.id
_entity.type
_entity.pdbx_description
1 polymer ?
#
loop_
_entity_poly.entity_id
_entity_poly.type
_entity_poly.pdbx_seq_one_letter_code
_entity_poly.pdbx_strand_id
1 'polypeptide(L)'
;MKICGPKLSLCGLIISVWGIFQLVLMGIFYYVKSIALSEDLPGVESEGGFESPEDFYKIADRGYIQNAYNCWIAACLYIFTLVISGHQFYVNSRSSMNM
;
A
#
# COMPACT_ATOMS: atom_id res chain seq x y z
N MET A 1 -25.80 -1.08 -10.61
CA MET A 1 -25.22 -1.74 -11.81
C MET A 1 -24.18 -2.75 -11.34
N LYS A 2 -24.19 -3.98 -11.88
CA LYS A 2 -23.20 -5.02 -11.55
C LYS A 2 -22.01 -4.86 -12.48
N ILE A 3 -20.90 -4.34 -11.97
CA ILE A 3 -19.73 -4.00 -12.80
C ILE A 3 -18.69 -5.14 -12.79
N CYS A 4 -18.63 -5.92 -11.71
CA CYS A 4 -17.72 -7.06 -11.57
C CYS A 4 -18.50 -8.33 -11.18
N GLY A 5 -18.13 -9.48 -11.74
CA GLY A 5 -18.71 -10.78 -11.38
C GLY A 5 -18.33 -11.23 -9.96
N PRO A 6 -19.09 -12.15 -9.34
CA PRO A 6 -18.93 -12.54 -7.93
C PRO A 6 -17.53 -13.09 -7.60
N LYS A 7 -16.90 -13.84 -8.53
CA LYS A 7 -15.54 -14.38 -8.35
C LYS A 7 -14.47 -13.29 -8.33
N LEU A 8 -14.59 -12.29 -9.21
CA LEU A 8 -13.64 -11.17 -9.28
C LEU A 8 -13.75 -10.26 -8.06
N SER A 9 -14.98 -10.05 -7.55
CA SER A 9 -15.24 -9.29 -6.33
C SER A 9 -14.61 -9.91 -5.09
N LEU A 10 -14.64 -11.26 -4.97
CA LEU A 10 -14.00 -11.99 -3.88
C LEU A 10 -12.47 -11.88 -3.93
N CYS A 11 -11.88 -12.00 -5.13
CA CYS A 11 -10.45 -11.81 -5.32
C CYS A 11 -10.02 -10.39 -4.91
N GLY A 12 -10.76 -9.37 -5.35
CA GLY A 12 -10.51 -7.97 -4.97
C GLY A 12 -10.59 -7.72 -3.47
N LEU A 13 -11.53 -8.37 -2.76
CA LEU A 13 -11.62 -8.31 -1.30
C LEU A 13 -10.37 -8.89 -0.62
N ILE A 14 -9.95 -10.09 -1.00
CA ILE A 14 -8.80 -10.78 -0.38
C ILE A 14 -7.51 -9.98 -0.59
N ILE A 15 -7.25 -9.55 -1.83
CA ILE A 15 -6.06 -8.76 -2.17
C ILE A 15 -6.08 -7.42 -1.44
N SER A 16 -7.24 -6.78 -1.31
CA SER A 16 -7.34 -5.50 -0.60
C SER A 16 -7.03 -5.67 0.89
N VAL A 17 -7.56 -6.69 1.57
CA VAL A 17 -7.23 -6.96 2.98
C VAL A 17 -5.73 -7.20 3.13
N TRP A 18 -5.15 -8.07 2.30
CA TRP A 18 -3.72 -8.36 2.32
C TRP A 18 -2.87 -7.10 2.13
N GLY A 19 -3.18 -6.31 1.11
CA GLY A 19 -2.48 -5.07 0.77
C GLY A 19 -2.55 -4.04 1.89
N ILE A 20 -3.71 -3.87 2.54
CA ILE A 20 -3.86 -2.95 3.69
C ILE A 20 -2.92 -3.35 4.82
N PHE A 21 -2.93 -4.62 5.23
CA PHE A 21 -2.07 -5.09 6.31
C PHE A 21 -0.59 -4.90 6.00
N GLN A 22 -0.16 -5.29 4.80
CA GLN A 22 1.24 -5.16 4.39
C GLN A 22 1.68 -3.70 4.32
N LEU A 23 0.89 -2.83 3.66
CA LEU A 23 1.26 -1.42 3.46
C LEU A 23 1.22 -0.59 4.74
N VAL A 24 0.29 -0.85 5.66
CA VAL A 24 0.25 -0.16 6.95
C VAL A 24 1.49 -0.52 7.79
N LEU A 25 1.84 -1.80 7.86
CA LEU A 25 3.03 -2.25 8.58
C LEU A 25 4.31 -1.68 7.96
N MET A 26 4.43 -1.71 6.62
CA MET A 26 5.58 -1.10 5.94
C MET A 26 5.65 0.41 6.17
N GLY A 27 4.53 1.12 6.12
CA GLY A 27 4.49 2.55 6.41
C GLY A 27 4.98 2.88 7.83
N ILE A 28 4.62 2.06 8.82
CA ILE A 28 5.14 2.19 10.19
C ILE A 28 6.65 1.93 10.23
N PHE A 29 7.14 0.87 9.58
CA PHE A 29 8.57 0.55 9.54
C PHE A 29 9.42 1.62 8.85
N TYR A 30 8.90 2.23 7.77
CA TYR A 30 9.52 3.40 7.14
C TYR A 30 9.51 4.62 8.07
N TYR A 31 8.41 4.87 8.79
CA TYR A 31 8.32 6.01 9.71
C TYR A 31 9.29 5.93 10.89
N VAL A 32 9.54 4.72 11.43
CA VAL A 32 10.54 4.50 12.49
C VAL A 32 11.98 4.36 11.96
N LYS A 33 12.19 4.53 10.64
CA LYS A 33 13.50 4.44 9.98
C LYS A 33 14.19 3.09 10.18
N SER A 34 13.46 2.00 9.98
CA SER A 34 13.99 0.64 10.11
C SER A 34 15.13 0.37 9.12
N ILE A 35 16.28 -0.10 9.62
CA ILE A 35 17.48 -0.44 8.82
C ILE A 35 17.17 -1.52 7.77
N ALA A 36 16.24 -2.43 8.05
CA ALA A 36 15.86 -3.50 7.12
C ALA A 36 15.26 -2.98 5.80
N LEU A 37 14.82 -1.73 5.77
CA LEU A 37 14.22 -1.07 4.60
C LEU A 37 15.15 -0.03 3.98
N SER A 38 16.41 0.05 4.43
CA SER A 38 17.33 1.10 3.98
C SER A 38 17.68 1.02 2.50
N GLU A 39 17.58 -0.18 1.93
CA GLU A 39 17.93 -0.47 0.54
C GLU A 39 16.85 0.00 -0.45
N ASP A 40 15.61 0.16 0.01
CA ASP A 40 14.45 0.55 -0.82
C ASP A 40 14.24 2.07 -0.87
N LEU A 41 15.22 2.87 -0.42
CA LEU A 41 15.03 4.32 -0.32
C LEU A 41 15.23 5.03 -1.66
N PRO A 42 14.26 5.87 -2.07
CA PRO A 42 14.41 6.68 -3.26
C PRO A 42 15.53 7.70 -3.08
N GLY A 43 16.34 7.88 -4.11
CA GLY A 43 17.42 8.87 -4.14
C GLY A 43 18.77 8.35 -3.68
N VAL A 44 18.83 7.30 -2.85
CA VAL A 44 20.11 6.75 -2.37
C VAL A 44 20.92 6.12 -3.51
N GLU A 45 20.24 5.41 -4.41
CA GLU A 45 20.80 4.78 -5.59
C GLU A 45 21.00 5.76 -6.77
N SER A 46 20.17 6.78 -6.86
CA SER A 46 20.14 7.72 -7.99
C SER A 46 21.13 8.88 -7.85
N GLU A 47 21.45 9.30 -6.62
CA GLU A 47 22.38 10.40 -6.32
C GLU A 47 23.81 9.92 -6.08
N GLY A 48 24.22 8.84 -6.77
CA GLY A 48 25.52 8.19 -6.60
C GLY A 48 26.69 9.19 -6.52
N GLY A 49 27.25 9.31 -5.32
CA GLY A 49 28.32 10.27 -5.02
C GLY A 49 28.01 11.15 -3.82
N PHE A 50 27.89 10.55 -2.63
CA PHE A 50 27.82 11.34 -1.39
C PHE A 50 29.23 11.85 -1.06
N GLU A 51 29.41 13.18 -1.06
CA GLU A 51 30.67 13.81 -0.65
C GLU A 51 30.92 13.69 0.87
N SER A 52 29.85 13.53 1.65
CA SER A 52 29.88 13.36 3.11
C SER A 52 28.84 12.32 3.58
N PRO A 53 29.13 11.55 4.65
CA PRO A 53 28.14 10.71 5.32
C PRO A 53 26.89 11.48 5.78
N GLU A 54 27.03 12.77 6.08
CA GLU A 54 25.93 13.62 6.52
C GLU A 54 24.89 13.85 5.42
N ASP A 55 25.33 13.92 4.17
CA ASP A 55 24.43 14.11 3.03
C ASP A 55 23.68 12.82 2.71
N PHE A 56 24.33 11.67 2.88
CA PHE A 56 23.65 10.37 2.85
C PHE A 56 22.52 10.31 3.88
N TYR A 57 22.76 10.67 5.15
CA TYR A 57 21.72 10.63 6.18
C TYR A 57 20.56 11.60 5.90
N LYS A 58 20.83 12.79 5.35
CA LYS A 58 19.77 13.74 4.96
C LYS A 58 18.87 13.18 3.87
N ILE A 59 19.46 12.54 2.86
CA ILE A 59 18.72 11.95 1.73
C ILE A 59 17.96 10.71 2.19
N ALA A 60 18.60 9.87 3.01
CA ALA A 60 17.97 8.70 3.60
C ALA A 60 16.76 9.09 4.47
N ASP A 61 16.91 10.07 5.36
CA ASP A 61 15.80 10.52 6.21
C ASP A 61 14.60 11.02 5.40
N ARG A 62 14.84 11.70 4.27
CA ARG A 62 13.79 12.11 3.35
C ARG A 62 13.14 10.92 2.66
N GLY A 63 13.93 9.95 2.20
CA GLY A 63 13.43 8.74 1.54
C GLY A 63 12.53 7.90 2.45
N TYR A 64 12.91 7.73 3.73
CA TYR A 64 12.08 7.05 4.73
C TYR A 64 10.70 7.69 4.88
N ILE A 65 10.66 9.01 5.08
CA ILE A 65 9.41 9.73 5.28
C ILE A 65 8.55 9.71 4.00
N GLN A 66 9.17 9.88 2.84
CA GLN A 66 8.48 9.83 1.55
C GLN A 66 7.82 8.45 1.33
N ASN A 67 8.55 7.36 1.55
CA ASN A 67 8.03 6.01 1.42
C ASN A 67 6.93 5.71 2.45
N ALA A 68 7.09 6.16 3.70
CA ALA A 68 6.07 6.00 4.73
C ALA A 68 4.71 6.60 4.29
N TYR A 69 4.73 7.85 3.80
CA TYR A 69 3.52 8.51 3.32
C TYR A 69 2.93 7.82 2.08
N ASN A 70 3.78 7.42 1.12
CA ASN A 70 3.33 6.69 -0.06
C ASN A 70 2.63 5.37 0.31
N CYS A 71 3.19 4.61 1.25
CA CYS A 71 2.59 3.37 1.75
C CYS A 71 1.24 3.62 2.43
N TRP A 72 1.12 4.66 3.25
CA TRP A 72 -0.16 5.00 3.89
C TRP A 72 -1.22 5.49 2.90
N ILE A 73 -0.84 6.30 1.90
CA ILE A 73 -1.75 6.71 0.83
C ILE A 73 -2.22 5.48 0.04
N ALA A 74 -1.31 4.57 -0.31
CA ALA A 74 -1.65 3.33 -0.99
C ALA A 74 -2.59 2.45 -0.14
N ALA A 75 -2.35 2.35 1.17
CA ALA A 75 -3.25 1.64 2.08
C ALA A 75 -4.67 2.24 2.07
N CYS A 76 -4.80 3.57 2.06
CA CYS A 76 -6.09 4.25 1.92
C CYS A 76 -6.79 3.91 0.59
N LEU A 77 -6.05 3.80 -0.52
CA LEU A 77 -6.61 3.38 -1.80
C LEU A 77 -7.12 1.94 -1.74
N TYR A 78 -6.39 1.02 -1.10
CA TYR A 78 -6.87 -0.35 -0.91
C TYR A 78 -8.10 -0.43 -0.01
N ILE A 79 -8.24 0.43 1.01
CA ILE A 79 -9.48 0.55 1.81
C ILE A 79 -10.65 0.95 0.89
N PHE A 80 -10.43 1.92 0.00
CA PHE A 80 -11.46 2.34 -0.95
C PHE A 80 -11.86 1.20 -1.90
N THR A 81 -10.90 0.46 -2.44
CA THR A 81 -11.15 -0.73 -3.26
C THR A 81 -11.92 -1.80 -2.48
N LEU A 82 -11.54 -2.05 -1.21
CA LEU A 82 -12.22 -2.99 -0.33
C LEU A 82 -13.71 -2.65 -0.16
N VAL A 83 -14.02 -1.37 0.09
CA VAL A 83 -15.41 -0.90 0.24
C VAL A 83 -16.21 -1.13 -1.04
N ILE A 84 -15.65 -0.78 -2.21
CA ILE A 84 -16.32 -0.99 -3.49
C ILE A 84 -16.53 -2.47 -3.79
N SER A 85 -15.48 -3.30 -3.65
CA SER A 85 -15.56 -4.75 -3.86
C SER A 85 -16.51 -5.43 -2.86
N GLY A 86 -16.55 -4.96 -1.61
CA GLY A 86 -17.51 -5.42 -0.61
C GLY A 86 -18.95 -5.09 -0.99
N HIS A 87 -19.21 -3.86 -1.43
CA HIS A 87 -20.53 -3.46 -1.93
C HIS A 87 -20.96 -4.28 -3.15
N GLN A 88 -20.07 -4.48 -4.13
CA GLN A 88 -20.34 -5.31 -5.32
C GLN A 88 -20.59 -6.78 -4.95
N PHE A 89 -19.85 -7.33 -3.98
CA PHE A 89 -20.05 -8.69 -3.48
C PHE A 89 -21.42 -8.84 -2.80
N TYR A 90 -21.81 -7.88 -1.96
CA TYR A 90 -23.11 -7.88 -1.29
C TYR A 90 -24.27 -7.86 -2.29
N VAL A 91 -24.24 -6.95 -3.28
CA VAL A 91 -25.28 -6.85 -4.32
C VAL A 91 -25.36 -8.12 -5.17
N ASN A 92 -24.22 -8.73 -5.50
CA ASN A 92 -24.18 -9.97 -6.26
C ASN A 92 -24.69 -11.17 -5.45
N SER A 93 -24.35 -11.29 -4.16
CA SER A 93 -24.81 -12.39 -3.30
C SER A 93 -26.33 -12.41 -3.11
N ARG A 94 -26.97 -11.25 -2.92
CA ARG A 94 -28.44 -11.14 -2.85
C ARG A 94 -29.14 -11.56 -4.13
N SER A 95 -28.53 -11.32 -5.28
CA SER A 95 -29.10 -11.72 -6.56
C SER A 95 -29.08 -13.23 -6.76
N SER A 96 -28.06 -13.91 -6.23
CA SER A 96 -27.94 -15.38 -6.28
C SER A 96 -28.86 -16.10 -5.30
N MET A 97 -29.28 -15.45 -4.20
CA MET A 97 -30.24 -16.02 -3.23
C MET A 97 -31.72 -15.81 -3.60
N ASN A 98 -32.01 -14.92 -4.56
CA ASN A 98 -33.36 -14.62 -5.05
C ASN A 98 -33.72 -15.41 -6.33
N MET A 99 -32.94 -16.45 -6.67
CA MET A 99 -33.18 -17.39 -7.75
C MET A 99 -33.19 -18.81 -7.18
#